data_AF-A0A6N8Y3J9-F1
#
_entry.id   AF-A0A6N8Y3J9-F1
#
_cell.length_a   1.000
_cell.length_b   1.000
_cell.length_c   1.000
_cell.angle_alpha   90.00
_cell.angle_beta   90.00
_cell.angle_gamma   90.00
#
_symmetry.space_group_name_H-M   'P 1'
#
loop_
_entity.id
_entity.type
_entity.pdbx_description
1 polymer ?
#
loop_
_entity_poly.entity_id
_entity_poly.type
_entity_poly.pdbx_seq_one_letter_code
_entity_poly.pdbx_strand_id
1 'polypeptide(L)'
;MKFDIVTIFPGFFDSVFSFGVISRAVKNKAVEINVHDLRTYSAEKHGKTDDTPYGGGSGMLMTPGPIGNAIGRIREKGFRSAVILTTPKGEEFDDRKAQELCGFEQLIILCGRYEGVDDRVSELYVDMKISTGKYINSGGEYACSLIVDAVSRYLPGVLGNTESLSSESLTNGLLEYPQYTKPRTYRGKKVPELLLSGDHEKIRKWRRQESIKSTFIHNPASLDDAQLSKEEDAFLKELKVGNSPDFRVYIALVHYPAYNNRLEVISTAFKSIDAHDISRDATTYGVKKFYLINPVEEQRRLAGRLVDHWIEGEGRSFNETKSKAFGIITIMSTIEEAVEQIEEIEGKKPKIVVTDARFSDDMTGYRVLREKIFENTEPFLILFGTGWGLTLETIKAADYVLKPISGYSEFNHLSVRSAAAIVLDRLLSCGV
;
A
#
# COMPACT_ATOMS: atom_id res chain seq x y z
N MET A 1 -2.50 -3.70 -33.44
CA MET A 1 -1.26 -3.32 -32.73
C MET A 1 -0.21 -4.38 -32.96
N LYS A 2 1.06 -3.98 -33.06
CA LYS A 2 2.22 -4.87 -33.21
C LYS A 2 3.02 -4.96 -31.91
N PHE A 3 3.36 -6.17 -31.49
CA PHE A 3 4.27 -6.45 -30.38
C PHE A 3 5.55 -7.08 -30.93
N ASP A 4 6.68 -6.44 -30.70
CA ASP A 4 7.99 -6.99 -31.04
C ASP A 4 8.76 -7.29 -29.74
N ILE A 5 8.97 -8.57 -29.47
CA ILE A 5 9.57 -9.04 -28.23
C ILE A 5 11.04 -9.34 -28.48
N VAL A 6 11.94 -8.67 -27.75
CA VAL A 6 13.38 -8.87 -27.84
C VAL A 6 13.85 -9.67 -26.62
N THR A 7 14.34 -10.88 -26.86
CA THR A 7 14.72 -11.83 -25.81
C THR A 7 15.89 -12.71 -26.27
N ILE A 8 16.61 -13.32 -25.32
CA ILE A 8 17.55 -14.41 -25.60
C ILE A 8 16.90 -15.80 -25.44
N PHE A 9 15.59 -15.89 -25.20
CA PHE A 9 14.84 -17.15 -25.08
C PHE A 9 13.57 -17.11 -25.92
N PRO A 10 13.68 -17.04 -27.27
CA PRO A 10 12.51 -16.95 -28.14
C PRO A 10 11.52 -18.11 -27.93
N GLY A 11 12.02 -19.33 -27.71
CA GLY A 11 11.19 -20.52 -27.48
C GLY A 11 10.32 -20.48 -26.22
N PHE A 12 10.56 -19.53 -25.30
CA PHE A 12 9.66 -19.29 -24.19
C PHE A 12 8.24 -18.94 -24.68
N PHE A 13 8.14 -18.22 -25.80
CA PHE A 13 6.87 -17.70 -26.30
C PHE A 13 6.13 -18.66 -27.25
N ASP A 14 6.72 -19.80 -27.62
CA ASP A 14 6.13 -20.79 -28.53
C ASP A 14 4.74 -21.26 -28.06
N SER A 15 4.56 -21.42 -26.75
CA SER A 15 3.29 -21.85 -26.15
C SER A 15 2.49 -20.72 -25.51
N VAL A 16 3.15 -19.66 -25.03
CA VAL A 16 2.51 -18.62 -24.20
C VAL A 16 1.34 -17.96 -24.90
N PHE A 17 1.48 -17.64 -26.19
CA PHE A 17 0.43 -16.97 -26.98
C PHE A 17 -0.40 -17.94 -27.84
N SER A 18 -0.18 -19.24 -27.68
CA SER A 18 -0.82 -20.28 -28.50
C SER A 18 -2.22 -20.68 -28.02
N PHE A 19 -2.69 -20.13 -26.89
CA PHE A 19 -3.99 -20.46 -26.29
C PHE A 19 -4.87 -19.22 -26.05
N GLY A 20 -6.14 -19.48 -25.75
CA GLY A 20 -7.07 -18.47 -25.24
C GLY A 20 -7.41 -17.34 -26.21
N VAL A 21 -7.63 -16.15 -25.62
CA VAL A 21 -8.05 -14.95 -26.35
C VAL A 21 -6.94 -14.38 -27.23
N ILE A 22 -5.68 -14.46 -26.78
CA ILE A 22 -4.52 -13.96 -27.53
C ILE A 22 -4.31 -14.76 -28.82
N SER A 23 -4.36 -16.10 -28.74
CA SER A 23 -4.28 -16.96 -29.95
C SER A 23 -5.34 -16.60 -30.98
N ARG A 24 -6.57 -16.31 -30.53
CA ARG A 24 -7.66 -15.88 -31.40
C ARG A 24 -7.41 -14.49 -31.98
N ALA A 25 -6.92 -13.56 -31.17
CA ALA A 25 -6.56 -12.21 -31.60
C ALA A 25 -5.50 -12.22 -32.70
N VAL A 26 -4.47 -13.06 -32.56
CA VAL A 26 -3.43 -13.25 -33.59
C VAL A 26 -4.04 -13.83 -34.88
N LYS A 27 -4.85 -14.90 -34.79
CA LYS A 27 -5.51 -15.51 -35.95
C LYS A 27 -6.43 -14.53 -36.69
N ASN A 28 -7.11 -13.66 -35.94
CA ASN A 28 -8.00 -12.64 -36.48
C ASN A 28 -7.26 -11.36 -36.89
N LYS A 29 -5.93 -11.30 -36.77
CA LYS A 29 -5.08 -10.13 -37.07
C LYS A 29 -5.43 -8.88 -36.24
N ALA A 30 -6.05 -9.04 -35.08
CA ALA A 30 -6.27 -7.95 -34.14
C ALA A 30 -4.94 -7.52 -33.47
N VAL A 31 -4.04 -8.49 -33.27
CA VAL A 31 -2.68 -8.29 -32.78
C VAL A 31 -1.68 -9.05 -33.64
N GLU A 32 -0.49 -8.48 -33.79
CA GLU A 32 0.68 -9.13 -34.40
C GLU A 32 1.76 -9.29 -33.33
N ILE A 33 2.33 -10.48 -33.18
CA ILE A 33 3.38 -10.76 -32.19
C ILE A 33 4.57 -11.36 -32.92
N ASN A 34 5.71 -10.66 -32.85
CA ASN A 34 6.99 -11.10 -33.40
C ASN A 34 8.00 -11.27 -32.28
N VAL A 35 8.73 -12.38 -32.29
CA VAL A 35 9.74 -12.69 -31.27
C VAL A 35 11.11 -12.69 -31.94
N HIS A 36 12.01 -11.87 -31.41
CA HIS A 36 13.34 -11.61 -31.96
C HIS A 36 14.40 -12.14 -30.99
N ASP A 37 15.22 -13.09 -31.47
CA ASP A 37 16.38 -13.55 -30.70
C ASP A 37 17.48 -12.49 -30.74
N LEU A 38 17.73 -11.86 -29.60
CA LEU A 38 18.72 -10.80 -29.44
C LEU A 38 20.12 -11.24 -29.89
N ARG A 39 20.46 -12.53 -29.78
CA ARG A 39 21.77 -13.05 -30.21
C ARG A 39 22.03 -12.83 -31.69
N THR A 40 20.98 -12.75 -32.52
CA THR A 40 21.09 -12.51 -33.97
C THR A 40 21.49 -11.07 -34.33
N TYR A 41 21.44 -10.16 -33.35
CA TYR A 41 21.81 -8.75 -33.51
C TYR A 41 23.19 -8.43 -32.92
N SER A 42 23.87 -9.43 -32.38
CA SER A 42 25.25 -9.30 -31.90
C SER A 42 26.24 -9.27 -33.07
N ALA A 43 27.23 -8.37 -32.98
CA ALA A 43 28.36 -8.32 -33.90
C ALA A 43 29.47 -9.34 -33.52
N GLU A 44 29.37 -9.94 -32.32
CA GLU A 44 30.37 -10.87 -31.79
C GLU A 44 30.15 -12.30 -32.30
N LYS A 45 31.24 -13.05 -32.40
CA LYS A 45 31.17 -14.49 -32.71
C LYS A 45 30.38 -15.22 -31.61
N HIS A 46 29.60 -16.23 -32.01
CA HIS A 46 28.71 -17.00 -31.13
C HIS A 46 27.52 -16.23 -30.54
N GLY A 47 27.25 -15.00 -30.98
CA GLY A 47 26.05 -14.26 -30.57
C GLY A 47 26.07 -13.82 -29.11
N LYS A 48 27.25 -13.46 -28.57
CA LYS A 48 27.41 -12.98 -27.19
C LYS A 48 26.56 -11.72 -26.96
N THR A 49 25.78 -11.67 -25.87
CA THR A 49 24.87 -10.55 -25.56
C THR A 49 25.11 -9.90 -24.20
N ASP A 50 26.03 -10.44 -23.40
CA ASP A 50 26.28 -10.04 -22.01
C ASP A 50 27.76 -9.99 -21.69
N ASP A 51 28.16 -9.20 -20.69
CA ASP A 51 29.54 -9.15 -20.20
C ASP A 51 29.59 -8.87 -18.68
N THR A 52 30.78 -8.99 -18.09
CA THR A 52 30.97 -8.69 -16.66
C THR A 52 30.75 -7.20 -16.36
N PRO A 53 30.09 -6.85 -15.23
CA PRO A 53 29.85 -5.45 -14.86
C PRO A 53 31.14 -4.72 -14.46
N TYR A 54 31.24 -3.44 -14.82
CA TYR A 54 32.26 -2.54 -14.28
C TYR A 54 32.01 -2.26 -12.79
N GLY A 55 33.08 -2.08 -12.01
CA GLY A 55 33.00 -1.85 -10.55
C GLY A 55 33.04 -3.13 -9.70
N GLY A 56 33.14 -4.29 -10.34
CA GLY A 56 33.07 -5.59 -9.66
C GLY A 56 31.63 -6.02 -9.37
N GLY A 57 31.48 -7.13 -8.65
CA GLY A 57 30.18 -7.78 -8.41
C GLY A 57 30.08 -9.15 -9.09
N SER A 58 29.11 -9.95 -8.65
CA SER A 58 28.79 -11.24 -9.26
C SER A 58 27.81 -11.06 -10.43
N GLY A 59 27.85 -11.99 -11.39
CA GLY A 59 26.87 -12.06 -12.47
C GLY A 59 27.32 -11.38 -13.77
N MET A 60 26.38 -11.30 -14.71
CA MET A 60 26.57 -10.77 -16.06
C MET A 60 25.55 -9.65 -16.32
N LEU A 61 25.88 -8.72 -17.21
CA LEU A 61 25.01 -7.63 -17.61
C LEU A 61 24.84 -7.61 -19.14
N MET A 62 23.60 -7.45 -19.62
CA MET A 62 23.36 -7.39 -21.06
C MET A 62 24.01 -6.14 -21.66
N THR A 63 24.77 -6.35 -22.73
CA THR A 63 25.56 -5.31 -23.40
C THR A 63 24.70 -4.42 -24.30
N PRO A 64 25.05 -3.13 -24.46
CA PRO A 64 24.23 -2.18 -25.23
C PRO A 64 24.21 -2.45 -26.74
N GLY A 65 25.29 -3.01 -27.31
CA GLY A 65 25.46 -3.16 -28.76
C GLY A 65 24.35 -3.98 -29.44
N PRO A 66 24.13 -5.25 -29.07
CA PRO A 66 23.09 -6.08 -29.65
C PRO A 66 21.69 -5.48 -29.48
N ILE A 67 21.42 -4.82 -28.35
CA ILE A 67 20.13 -4.21 -28.05
C ILE A 67 19.86 -3.01 -28.95
N GLY A 68 20.83 -2.09 -29.07
CA GLY A 68 20.73 -0.94 -29.96
C GLY A 68 20.52 -1.37 -31.42
N ASN A 69 21.25 -2.40 -31.87
CA ASN A 69 21.08 -2.99 -33.20
C ASN A 69 19.68 -3.57 -33.42
N ALA A 70 19.15 -4.32 -32.43
CA ALA A 70 17.81 -4.90 -32.50
C ALA A 70 16.74 -3.80 -32.60
N ILE A 71 16.75 -2.84 -31.69
CA ILE A 71 15.77 -1.74 -31.66
C ILE A 71 15.85 -0.92 -32.95
N GLY A 72 17.05 -0.59 -33.42
CA GLY A 72 17.24 0.17 -34.66
C GLY A 72 16.71 -0.52 -35.91
N ARG A 73 16.66 -1.86 -35.93
CA ARG A 73 16.15 -2.66 -37.05
C ARG A 73 14.66 -2.98 -36.95
N ILE A 74 14.15 -3.15 -35.73
CA ILE A 74 12.76 -3.57 -35.46
C ILE A 74 11.80 -2.38 -35.49
N ARG A 75 12.25 -1.20 -35.02
CA ARG A 75 11.39 -0.02 -34.89
C ARG A 75 10.93 0.46 -36.26
N GLU A 76 9.61 0.47 -36.47
CA GLU A 76 9.03 0.89 -37.74
C GLU A 76 8.97 2.41 -37.85
N LYS A 77 9.41 2.92 -39.01
CA LYS A 77 9.36 4.36 -39.28
C LYS A 77 7.91 4.78 -39.55
N GLY A 78 7.47 5.83 -38.87
CA GLY A 78 6.12 6.38 -39.01
C GLY A 78 5.10 5.80 -38.03
N PHE A 79 5.43 4.72 -37.33
CA PHE A 79 4.57 4.17 -36.28
C PHE A 79 4.78 4.94 -34.97
N ARG A 80 3.69 5.21 -34.25
CA ARG A 80 3.77 5.61 -32.85
C ARG A 80 4.23 4.41 -32.01
N SER A 81 5.54 4.31 -31.82
CA SER A 81 6.20 3.15 -31.20
C SER A 81 6.78 3.49 -29.83
N ALA A 82 6.71 2.55 -28.88
CA ALA A 82 7.38 2.63 -27.59
C ALA A 82 8.29 1.42 -27.34
N VAL A 83 9.49 1.67 -26.84
CA VAL A 83 10.42 0.66 -26.33
C VAL A 83 10.25 0.53 -24.82
N ILE A 84 9.88 -0.67 -24.37
CA ILE A 84 9.64 -1.01 -22.97
C ILE A 84 10.77 -1.91 -22.47
N LEU A 85 11.45 -1.50 -21.40
CA LEU A 85 12.34 -2.40 -20.65
C LEU A 85 11.60 -3.00 -19.46
N THR A 86 11.52 -4.33 -19.42
CA THR A 86 11.00 -5.05 -18.25
C THR A 86 12.07 -5.10 -17.15
N THR A 87 11.79 -4.47 -16.01
CA THR A 87 12.75 -4.34 -14.90
C THR A 87 12.04 -4.02 -13.58
N PRO A 88 12.51 -4.55 -12.43
CA PRO A 88 11.95 -4.18 -11.12
C PRO A 88 12.14 -2.69 -10.76
N LYS A 89 13.01 -1.96 -11.48
CA LYS A 89 13.21 -0.51 -11.34
C LYS A 89 12.15 0.32 -12.07
N GLY A 90 11.22 -0.32 -12.78
CA GLY A 90 10.20 0.34 -13.59
C GLY A 90 9.00 0.82 -12.79
N GLU A 91 8.12 1.58 -13.45
CA GLU A 91 6.78 1.87 -12.95
C GLU A 91 6.00 0.55 -12.78
N GLU A 92 5.23 0.42 -11.71
CA GLU A 92 4.42 -0.77 -11.45
C GLU A 92 3.31 -0.88 -12.51
N PHE A 93 3.20 -2.06 -13.13
CA PHE A 93 2.24 -2.34 -14.19
C PHE A 93 0.85 -2.52 -13.58
N ASP A 94 -0.04 -1.60 -13.90
CA ASP A 94 -1.45 -1.63 -13.53
C ASP A 94 -2.35 -1.59 -14.77
N ASP A 95 -3.66 -1.69 -14.54
CA ASP A 95 -4.65 -1.68 -15.60
C ASP A 95 -4.66 -0.34 -16.39
N ARG A 96 -4.42 0.77 -15.69
CA ARG A 96 -4.27 2.11 -16.29
C ARG A 96 -3.10 2.14 -17.27
N LYS A 97 -1.95 1.57 -16.93
CA LYS A 97 -0.80 1.45 -17.81
C LYS A 97 -1.12 0.57 -19.02
N ALA A 98 -1.85 -0.53 -18.83
CA ALA A 98 -2.28 -1.37 -19.95
C ALA A 98 -3.14 -0.58 -20.96
N GLN A 99 -4.07 0.25 -20.47
CA GLN A 99 -4.88 1.13 -21.32
C GLN A 99 -4.05 2.24 -21.99
N GLU A 100 -3.10 2.86 -21.27
CA GLU A 100 -2.17 3.84 -21.84
C GLU A 100 -1.39 3.25 -23.02
N LEU A 101 -0.88 2.03 -22.85
CA LEU A 101 -0.12 1.31 -23.86
C LEU A 101 -0.94 1.01 -25.13
N CYS A 102 -2.28 0.94 -25.05
CA CYS A 102 -3.16 0.80 -26.21
C CYS A 102 -3.07 1.99 -27.19
N GLY A 103 -2.55 3.14 -26.74
CA GLY A 103 -2.35 4.32 -27.58
C GLY A 103 -1.18 4.23 -28.56
N PHE A 104 -0.38 3.16 -28.52
CA PHE A 104 0.75 2.92 -29.43
C PHE A 104 0.37 1.94 -30.55
N GLU A 105 0.99 2.09 -31.70
CA GLU A 105 0.82 1.18 -32.85
C GLU A 105 1.77 -0.02 -32.75
N GLN A 106 2.97 0.22 -32.20
CA GLN A 106 4.01 -0.79 -31.99
C GLN A 106 4.56 -0.71 -30.55
N LEU A 107 4.66 -1.85 -29.88
CA LEU A 107 5.35 -1.98 -28.60
C LEU A 107 6.54 -2.92 -28.77
N ILE A 108 7.75 -2.41 -28.51
CA ILE A 108 8.99 -3.18 -28.55
C ILE A 108 9.38 -3.51 -27.11
N ILE A 109 9.26 -4.77 -26.70
CA ILE A 109 9.45 -5.18 -25.31
C ILE A 109 10.79 -5.90 -25.16
N LEU A 110 11.71 -5.27 -24.44
CA LEU A 110 13.02 -5.82 -24.11
C LEU A 110 12.93 -6.63 -22.81
N CYS A 111 13.21 -7.93 -22.92
CA CYS A 111 13.25 -8.87 -21.82
C CYS A 111 14.66 -8.87 -21.18
N GLY A 112 14.81 -8.19 -20.04
CA GLY A 112 16.06 -8.18 -19.28
C GLY A 112 16.41 -9.57 -18.72
N ARG A 113 17.70 -9.89 -18.62
CA ARG A 113 18.25 -11.13 -18.07
C ARG A 113 19.48 -10.86 -17.22
N TYR A 114 19.94 -11.89 -16.50
CA TYR A 114 21.10 -11.82 -15.61
C TYR A 114 20.89 -10.75 -14.52
N GLU A 115 21.88 -9.90 -14.23
CA GLU A 115 21.74 -8.76 -13.31
C GLU A 115 20.95 -7.59 -13.93
N GLY A 116 20.63 -7.69 -15.22
CA GLY A 116 19.86 -6.70 -15.96
C GLY A 116 20.55 -6.25 -17.24
N VAL A 117 20.27 -5.01 -17.61
CA VAL A 117 20.75 -4.38 -18.84
C VAL A 117 21.66 -3.21 -18.47
N ASP A 118 22.69 -2.97 -19.27
CA ASP A 118 23.52 -1.77 -19.16
C ASP A 118 22.66 -0.50 -19.11
N ASP A 119 22.88 0.34 -18.10
CA ASP A 119 21.96 1.45 -17.80
C ASP A 119 21.91 2.49 -18.94
N ARG A 120 22.98 2.60 -19.75
CA ARG A 120 23.00 3.46 -20.95
C ARG A 120 21.97 3.05 -22.00
N VAL A 121 21.55 1.78 -22.02
CA VAL A 121 20.43 1.33 -22.87
C VAL A 121 19.15 2.04 -22.47
N SER A 122 18.93 2.23 -21.16
CA SER A 122 17.75 2.94 -20.67
C SER A 122 17.71 4.38 -21.16
N GLU A 123 18.86 5.05 -21.21
CA GLU A 123 18.95 6.44 -21.66
C GLU A 123 18.83 6.61 -23.17
N LEU A 124 19.42 5.68 -23.93
CA LEU A 124 19.55 5.81 -25.39
C LEU A 124 18.35 5.26 -26.16
N TYR A 125 17.71 4.22 -25.66
CA TYR A 125 16.78 3.43 -26.46
C TYR A 125 15.44 3.13 -25.81
N VAL A 126 15.30 3.26 -24.49
CA VAL A 126 14.09 2.85 -23.76
C VAL A 126 13.21 4.07 -23.51
N ASP A 127 11.95 3.99 -23.94
CA ASP A 127 10.96 5.03 -23.69
C ASP A 127 10.34 4.90 -22.29
N MET A 128 10.23 3.67 -21.77
CA MET A 128 9.69 3.40 -20.44
C MET A 128 10.21 2.10 -19.81
N LYS A 129 10.30 2.09 -18.48
CA LYS A 129 10.64 0.92 -17.67
C LYS A 129 9.39 0.43 -16.96
N ILE A 130 9.07 -0.86 -17.06
CA ILE A 130 7.87 -1.46 -16.44
C ILE A 130 8.28 -2.61 -15.52
N SER A 131 7.74 -2.59 -14.29
CA SER A 131 7.81 -3.67 -13.30
C SER A 131 6.45 -4.33 -13.16
N THR A 132 6.38 -5.66 -13.08
CA THR A 132 5.10 -6.37 -12.86
C THR A 132 4.84 -6.71 -11.39
N GLY A 133 5.62 -6.15 -10.47
CA GLY A 133 5.38 -6.22 -9.03
C GLY A 133 6.66 -6.28 -8.19
N LYS A 134 6.47 -6.38 -6.88
CA LYS A 134 7.54 -6.34 -5.87
C LYS A 134 8.14 -7.73 -5.61
N TYR A 135 8.72 -8.32 -6.64
CA TYR A 135 9.41 -9.61 -6.62
C TYR A 135 10.51 -9.65 -7.70
N ILE A 136 11.41 -10.62 -7.62
CA ILE A 136 12.53 -10.79 -8.56
C ILE A 136 12.33 -12.07 -9.37
N ASN A 137 12.39 -11.94 -10.70
CA ASN A 137 12.32 -13.05 -11.66
C ASN A 137 13.69 -13.28 -12.31
N SER A 138 13.89 -14.49 -12.85
CA SER A 138 15.10 -14.84 -13.59
C SER A 138 15.20 -14.17 -14.98
N GLY A 139 14.14 -13.52 -15.44
CA GLY A 139 14.08 -12.85 -16.72
C GLY A 139 12.79 -12.07 -16.96
N GLY A 140 12.85 -11.16 -17.93
CA GLY A 140 11.77 -10.28 -18.32
C GLY A 140 10.66 -10.94 -19.15
N GLU A 141 10.84 -12.19 -19.60
CA GLU A 141 9.86 -12.85 -20.48
C GLU A 141 8.50 -13.02 -19.80
N TYR A 142 8.48 -13.33 -18.50
CA TYR A 142 7.23 -13.40 -17.72
C TYR A 142 6.50 -12.05 -17.69
N ALA A 143 7.24 -10.97 -17.43
CA ALA A 143 6.68 -9.62 -17.40
C ALA A 143 6.16 -9.22 -18.79
N CYS A 144 6.91 -9.56 -19.84
CA CYS A 144 6.48 -9.34 -21.21
C CYS A 144 5.17 -10.08 -21.53
N SER A 145 5.01 -11.34 -21.11
CA SER A 145 3.77 -12.10 -21.32
C SER A 145 2.57 -11.43 -20.64
N LEU A 146 2.76 -10.95 -19.41
CA LEU A 146 1.71 -10.24 -18.66
C LEU A 146 1.30 -8.94 -19.37
N ILE A 147 2.28 -8.15 -19.81
CA ILE A 147 2.03 -6.89 -20.53
C ILE A 147 1.28 -7.16 -21.84
N VAL A 148 1.75 -8.11 -22.66
CA VAL A 148 1.12 -8.44 -23.96
C VAL A 148 -0.31 -8.93 -23.74
N ASP A 149 -0.55 -9.81 -22.77
CA ASP A 149 -1.89 -10.33 -22.48
C ASP A 149 -2.84 -9.20 -22.04
N ALA A 150 -2.47 -8.43 -21.02
CA ALA A 150 -3.30 -7.37 -20.46
C ALA A 150 -3.60 -6.26 -21.47
N VAL A 151 -2.59 -5.76 -22.21
CA VAL A 151 -2.79 -4.74 -23.24
C VAL A 151 -3.70 -5.26 -24.36
N SER A 152 -3.50 -6.51 -24.78
CA SER A 152 -4.31 -7.07 -25.88
C SER A 152 -5.79 -7.12 -25.54
N ARG A 153 -6.17 -7.36 -24.28
CA ARG A 153 -7.58 -7.42 -23.87
C ARG A 153 -8.35 -6.12 -24.14
N TYR A 154 -7.68 -4.98 -24.12
CA TYR A 154 -8.25 -3.66 -24.40
C TYR A 154 -8.37 -3.35 -25.90
N LEU A 155 -7.71 -4.13 -26.77
CA LEU A 155 -7.70 -3.85 -28.20
C LEU A 155 -9.03 -4.28 -28.86
N PRO A 156 -9.55 -3.46 -29.80
CA PRO A 156 -10.74 -3.81 -30.57
C PRO A 156 -10.59 -5.16 -31.27
N GLY A 157 -11.61 -6.01 -31.16
CA GLY A 157 -11.65 -7.33 -31.80
C GLY A 157 -10.96 -8.46 -31.04
N VAL A 158 -10.41 -8.20 -29.84
CA VAL A 158 -9.83 -9.25 -28.98
C VAL A 158 -10.88 -9.89 -28.09
N LEU A 159 -11.61 -9.10 -27.29
CA LEU A 159 -12.71 -9.58 -26.47
C LEU A 159 -14.03 -9.57 -27.24
N GLY A 160 -14.87 -10.59 -27.01
CA GLY A 160 -16.14 -10.77 -27.72
C GLY A 160 -17.30 -9.92 -27.19
N ASN A 161 -17.25 -9.49 -25.93
CA ASN A 161 -18.26 -8.63 -25.31
C ASN A 161 -17.59 -7.40 -24.71
N THR A 162 -17.92 -6.22 -25.22
CA THR A 162 -17.35 -4.94 -24.75
C THR A 162 -17.87 -4.53 -23.37
N GLU A 163 -19.03 -5.05 -22.92
CA GLU A 163 -19.57 -4.80 -21.57
C GLU A 163 -18.75 -5.50 -20.47
N SER A 164 -17.94 -6.52 -20.82
CA SER A 164 -17.07 -7.18 -19.85
C SER A 164 -16.00 -6.22 -19.31
N LEU A 165 -15.40 -5.41 -20.18
CA LEU A 165 -14.35 -4.47 -19.79
C LEU A 165 -14.85 -3.36 -18.85
N SER A 166 -16.10 -2.93 -18.97
CA SER A 166 -16.64 -1.84 -18.14
C SER A 166 -17.07 -2.27 -16.73
N SER A 167 -17.09 -3.59 -16.47
CA SER A 167 -17.52 -4.17 -15.18
C SER A 167 -16.46 -5.05 -14.53
N GLU A 168 -15.23 -5.05 -15.07
CA GLU A 168 -14.11 -5.84 -14.58
C GLU A 168 -13.49 -5.26 -13.31
N SER A 169 -12.88 -6.14 -12.51
CA SER A 169 -12.15 -5.75 -11.29
C SER A 169 -11.12 -4.65 -11.59
N LEU A 170 -10.97 -3.71 -10.66
CA LEU A 170 -10.09 -2.53 -10.73
C LEU A 170 -10.55 -1.43 -11.69
N THR A 171 -11.61 -1.65 -12.49
CA THR A 171 -12.29 -0.59 -13.23
C THR A 171 -12.98 0.34 -12.22
N ASN A 172 -12.52 1.60 -12.12
CA ASN A 172 -12.96 2.60 -11.12
C ASN A 172 -12.63 2.23 -9.67
N GLY A 173 -11.51 1.54 -9.40
CA GLY A 173 -10.99 1.31 -8.05
C GLY A 173 -11.70 0.21 -7.24
N LEU A 174 -12.69 -0.49 -7.82
CA LEU A 174 -13.42 -1.56 -7.13
C LEU A 174 -13.14 -2.94 -7.73
N LEU A 175 -13.08 -3.95 -6.86
CA LEU A 175 -13.08 -5.36 -7.25
C LEU A 175 -14.47 -5.81 -7.70
N GLU A 176 -14.54 -6.90 -8.47
CA GLU A 176 -15.81 -7.50 -8.84
C GLU A 176 -16.58 -8.06 -7.64
N TYR A 177 -17.90 -8.10 -7.82
CA TYR A 177 -18.82 -8.79 -6.93
C TYR A 177 -18.69 -10.32 -7.09
N PRO A 178 -19.10 -11.10 -6.07
CA PRO A 178 -19.08 -12.55 -6.17
C PRO A 178 -19.99 -13.05 -7.29
N GLN A 179 -19.43 -13.89 -8.17
CA GLN A 179 -20.15 -14.48 -9.28
C GLN A 179 -20.67 -15.88 -8.93
N TYR A 180 -21.84 -16.22 -9.46
CA TYR A 180 -22.51 -17.50 -9.25
C TYR A 180 -22.96 -18.08 -10.59
N THR A 181 -22.81 -19.40 -10.73
CA THR A 181 -23.31 -20.13 -11.90
C THR A 181 -24.07 -21.37 -11.49
N LYS A 182 -24.64 -22.09 -12.46
CA LYS A 182 -25.37 -23.34 -12.23
C LYS A 182 -24.40 -24.39 -11.64
N PRO A 183 -24.88 -25.27 -10.72
CA PRO A 183 -26.25 -25.42 -10.23
C PRO A 183 -26.64 -24.44 -9.10
N ARG A 184 -27.96 -24.27 -8.86
CA ARG A 184 -28.49 -23.34 -7.83
C ARG A 184 -28.04 -23.65 -6.40
N THR A 185 -27.80 -24.92 -6.10
CA THR A 185 -27.27 -25.38 -4.81
C THR A 185 -26.08 -26.27 -5.07
N TYR A 186 -24.94 -25.95 -4.46
CA TYR A 186 -23.74 -26.77 -4.52
C TYR A 186 -23.24 -27.02 -3.09
N ARG A 187 -23.17 -28.29 -2.68
CA ARG A 187 -22.74 -28.71 -1.34
C ARG A 187 -23.43 -27.94 -0.19
N GLY A 188 -24.75 -27.76 -0.30
CA GLY A 188 -25.56 -27.04 0.69
C GLY A 188 -25.46 -25.51 0.66
N LYS A 189 -24.58 -24.93 -0.17
CA LYS A 189 -24.53 -23.48 -0.41
C LYS A 189 -25.46 -23.13 -1.57
N LYS A 190 -26.35 -22.16 -1.34
CA LYS A 190 -27.31 -21.68 -2.35
C LYS A 190 -26.80 -20.39 -3.00
N VAL A 191 -27.13 -20.21 -4.28
CA VAL A 191 -27.05 -18.90 -4.93
C VAL A 191 -28.01 -17.93 -4.20
N PRO A 192 -27.63 -16.66 -3.96
CA PRO A 192 -28.53 -15.67 -3.38
C PRO A 192 -29.86 -15.60 -4.13
N GLU A 193 -30.98 -15.73 -3.42
CA GLU A 193 -32.32 -15.74 -4.03
C GLU A 193 -32.60 -14.48 -4.85
N LEU A 194 -32.01 -13.34 -4.46
CA LEU A 194 -32.09 -12.09 -5.21
C LEU A 194 -31.59 -12.23 -6.66
N LEU A 195 -30.51 -13.00 -6.89
CA LEU A 195 -29.97 -13.22 -8.24
C LEU A 195 -30.88 -14.10 -9.11
N LEU A 196 -31.87 -14.77 -8.51
CA LEU A 196 -32.86 -15.60 -9.18
C LEU A 196 -34.17 -14.85 -9.45
N SER A 197 -34.32 -13.62 -8.93
CA SER A 197 -35.57 -12.85 -8.95
C SER A 197 -35.91 -12.22 -10.31
N GLY A 198 -34.92 -12.03 -11.18
CA GLY A 198 -35.07 -11.29 -12.44
C GLY A 198 -35.19 -9.77 -12.29
N ASP A 199 -35.14 -9.23 -11.07
CA ASP A 199 -35.20 -7.80 -10.81
C ASP A 199 -33.84 -7.15 -11.10
N HIS A 200 -33.67 -6.66 -12.32
CA HIS A 200 -32.41 -6.10 -12.82
C HIS A 200 -31.87 -4.96 -11.95
N GLU A 201 -32.74 -4.12 -11.37
CA GLU A 201 -32.31 -2.97 -10.59
C GLU A 201 -31.84 -3.38 -9.19
N LYS A 202 -32.57 -4.29 -8.53
CA LYS A 202 -32.09 -4.83 -7.25
C LYS A 202 -30.80 -5.64 -7.42
N ILE A 203 -30.67 -6.40 -8.51
CA ILE A 203 -29.43 -7.13 -8.83
C ILE A 203 -28.28 -6.15 -9.05
N ARG A 204 -28.49 -5.04 -9.78
CA ARG A 204 -27.47 -4.00 -9.99
C ARG A 204 -26.98 -3.41 -8.67
N LYS A 205 -27.91 -3.01 -7.79
CA LYS A 205 -27.58 -2.45 -6.47
C LYS A 205 -26.81 -3.44 -5.59
N TRP A 206 -27.27 -4.69 -5.54
CA TRP A 206 -26.59 -5.74 -4.79
C TRP A 206 -25.17 -6.01 -5.30
N ARG A 207 -24.99 -6.10 -6.63
CA ARG A 207 -23.66 -6.25 -7.25
C ARG A 207 -22.74 -5.11 -6.86
N ARG A 208 -23.23 -3.87 -6.87
CA ARG A 208 -22.44 -2.70 -6.50
C ARG A 208 -22.04 -2.72 -5.02
N GLN A 209 -22.96 -3.04 -4.11
CA GLN A 209 -22.67 -3.18 -2.67
C GLN A 209 -21.66 -4.31 -2.39
N GLU A 210 -21.83 -5.48 -3.00
CA GLU A 210 -20.89 -6.59 -2.80
C GLU A 210 -19.51 -6.31 -3.43
N SER A 211 -19.44 -5.53 -4.51
CA SER A 211 -18.18 -5.04 -5.08
C SER A 211 -17.43 -4.12 -4.11
N ILE A 212 -18.13 -3.14 -3.49
CA ILE A 212 -17.55 -2.28 -2.44
C ILE A 212 -17.07 -3.13 -1.26
N LYS A 213 -17.89 -4.07 -0.81
CA LYS A 213 -17.55 -4.98 0.30
C LYS A 213 -16.35 -5.87 -0.01
N SER A 214 -16.31 -6.46 -1.19
CA SER A 214 -15.18 -7.26 -1.68
C SER A 214 -13.89 -6.44 -1.69
N THR A 215 -13.96 -5.21 -2.22
CA THR A 215 -12.85 -4.25 -2.25
C THR A 215 -12.37 -3.92 -0.84
N PHE A 216 -13.28 -3.56 0.06
CA PHE A 216 -12.97 -3.27 1.46
C PHE A 216 -12.26 -4.43 2.17
N ILE A 217 -12.65 -5.67 1.91
CA ILE A 217 -12.08 -6.86 2.56
C ILE A 217 -10.74 -7.26 1.94
N HIS A 218 -10.61 -7.21 0.62
CA HIS A 218 -9.51 -7.85 -0.11
C HIS A 218 -8.48 -6.86 -0.67
N ASN A 219 -8.88 -5.64 -0.98
CA ASN A 219 -7.98 -4.59 -1.48
C ASN A 219 -8.44 -3.19 -1.02
N PRO A 220 -8.46 -2.92 0.29
CA PRO A 220 -8.99 -1.67 0.83
C PRO A 220 -8.27 -0.42 0.30
N ALA A 221 -7.00 -0.54 -0.09
CA ALA A 221 -6.22 0.56 -0.68
C ALA A 221 -6.86 1.12 -1.96
N SER A 222 -7.46 0.27 -2.80
CA SER A 222 -8.05 0.75 -4.07
C SER A 222 -9.34 1.53 -3.88
N LEU A 223 -9.90 1.57 -2.66
CA LEU A 223 -11.04 2.43 -2.35
C LEU A 223 -10.72 3.91 -2.49
N ASP A 224 -9.44 4.32 -2.38
CA ASP A 224 -9.01 5.70 -2.58
C ASP A 224 -9.19 6.16 -4.03
N ASP A 225 -9.09 5.24 -4.99
CA ASP A 225 -9.35 5.49 -6.41
C ASP A 225 -10.85 5.38 -6.76
N ALA A 226 -11.67 4.84 -5.85
CA ALA A 226 -13.07 4.55 -6.11
C ALA A 226 -13.95 5.78 -5.97
N GLN A 227 -14.69 6.11 -7.03
CA GLN A 227 -15.74 7.14 -6.98
C GLN A 227 -17.01 6.54 -6.37
N LEU A 228 -17.28 6.91 -5.10
CA LEU A 228 -18.45 6.49 -4.35
C LEU A 228 -19.49 7.62 -4.25
N SER A 229 -20.75 7.27 -4.45
CA SER A 229 -21.87 8.15 -4.10
C SER A 229 -22.02 8.29 -2.58
N LYS A 230 -22.83 9.25 -2.13
CA LYS A 230 -23.09 9.44 -0.68
C LYS A 230 -23.69 8.20 -0.01
N GLU A 231 -24.55 7.48 -0.71
CA GLU A 231 -25.16 6.23 -0.20
C GLU A 231 -24.13 5.11 -0.07
N GLU A 232 -23.21 5.02 -1.03
CA GLU A 232 -22.13 4.02 -1.03
C GLU A 232 -21.07 4.30 0.03
N ASP A 233 -20.72 5.58 0.26
CA ASP A 233 -19.82 5.98 1.35
C ASP A 233 -20.44 5.71 2.73
N ALA A 234 -21.75 5.92 2.89
CA ALA A 234 -22.46 5.54 4.11
C ALA A 234 -22.39 4.01 4.34
N PHE A 235 -22.62 3.22 3.29
CA PHE A 235 -22.47 1.77 3.35
C PHE A 235 -21.04 1.32 3.68
N LEU A 236 -20.01 1.96 3.10
CA LEU A 236 -18.61 1.68 3.45
C LEU A 236 -18.30 2.02 4.91
N LYS A 237 -18.86 3.10 5.45
CA LYS A 237 -18.74 3.44 6.88
C LYS A 237 -19.37 2.38 7.77
N GLU A 238 -20.55 1.88 7.41
CA GLU A 238 -21.19 0.76 8.12
C GLU A 238 -20.32 -0.50 8.08
N LEU A 239 -19.71 -0.81 6.93
CA LEU A 239 -18.76 -1.92 6.79
C LEU A 239 -17.53 -1.73 7.68
N LYS A 240 -16.92 -0.54 7.68
CA LYS A 240 -15.76 -0.21 8.53
C LYS A 240 -16.10 -0.39 10.00
N VAL A 241 -17.23 0.13 10.46
CA VAL A 241 -17.68 -0.01 11.85
C VAL A 241 -17.93 -1.48 12.20
N GLY A 242 -18.65 -2.21 11.34
CA GLY A 242 -18.99 -3.62 11.54
C GLY A 242 -17.81 -4.58 11.44
N ASN A 243 -16.69 -4.17 10.83
CA ASN A 243 -15.46 -4.95 10.69
C ASN A 243 -14.26 -4.23 11.34
N SER A 244 -14.50 -3.38 12.34
CA SER A 244 -13.44 -2.73 13.10
C SER A 244 -12.48 -3.80 13.63
N PRO A 245 -11.17 -3.73 13.31
CA PRO A 245 -10.24 -4.71 13.84
C PRO A 245 -10.19 -4.60 15.36
N ASP A 246 -10.25 -5.73 16.07
CA ASP A 246 -10.14 -5.73 17.53
C ASP A 246 -8.68 -5.69 17.97
N PHE A 247 -7.89 -4.69 17.52
CA PHE A 247 -6.55 -4.52 18.06
C PHE A 247 -6.59 -3.93 19.47
N ARG A 248 -5.60 -4.30 20.28
CA ARG A 248 -5.45 -3.84 21.68
C ARG A 248 -4.37 -2.77 21.77
N VAL A 249 -4.67 -1.61 21.20
CA VAL A 249 -3.74 -0.48 21.14
C VAL A 249 -4.15 0.61 22.12
N TYR A 250 -3.15 1.05 22.88
CA TYR A 250 -3.19 2.13 23.85
C TYR A 250 -2.14 3.16 23.46
N ILE A 251 -2.36 4.42 23.82
CA ILE A 251 -1.37 5.47 23.60
C ILE A 251 -1.13 6.29 24.86
N ALA A 252 0.06 6.87 24.99
CA ALA A 252 0.37 7.80 26.08
C ALA A 252 1.07 9.06 25.55
N LEU A 253 0.67 10.21 26.08
CA LEU A 253 1.42 11.46 25.96
C LEU A 253 2.26 11.64 27.23
N VAL A 254 3.58 11.59 27.05
CA VAL A 254 4.54 11.52 28.14
C VAL A 254 5.19 12.89 28.37
N HIS A 255 4.90 13.49 29.52
CA HIS A 255 5.50 14.76 29.94
C HIS A 255 6.80 14.59 30.75
N TYR A 256 7.05 13.38 31.25
CA TYR A 256 8.28 12.98 31.93
C TYR A 256 8.48 11.46 31.83
N PRO A 257 9.71 10.97 31.63
CA PRO A 257 10.94 11.73 31.46
C PRO A 257 11.13 12.18 29.99
N ALA A 258 11.34 13.48 29.77
CA ALA A 258 11.50 14.06 28.44
C ALA A 258 12.73 14.99 28.39
N TYR A 259 13.35 15.12 27.22
CA TYR A 259 14.45 16.06 27.01
C TYR A 259 13.98 17.47 26.69
N ASN A 260 14.77 18.47 27.08
CA ASN A 260 14.72 19.81 26.50
C ASN A 260 15.74 19.96 25.34
N ASN A 261 15.84 21.17 24.77
CA ASN A 261 16.79 21.48 23.70
C ASN A 261 18.27 21.41 24.11
N ARG A 262 18.55 21.21 25.40
CA ARG A 262 19.89 21.01 25.97
C ARG A 262 20.15 19.56 26.39
N LEU A 263 19.23 18.64 26.08
CA LEU A 263 19.28 17.23 26.48
C LEU A 263 19.26 17.01 28.01
N GLU A 264 18.72 17.96 28.76
CA GLU A 264 18.45 17.80 30.19
C GLU A 264 17.09 17.10 30.37
N VAL A 265 17.00 16.19 31.34
CA VAL A 265 15.74 15.51 31.67
C VAL A 265 14.84 16.48 32.43
N ILE A 266 13.67 16.77 31.87
CA ILE A 266 12.70 17.72 32.43
C ILE A 266 11.29 17.11 32.44
N SER A 267 10.43 17.71 33.25
CA SER A 267 8.98 17.55 33.12
C SER A 267 8.44 18.71 32.30
N THR A 268 7.68 18.43 31.24
CA THR A 268 6.99 19.47 30.47
C THR A 268 5.58 19.72 31.02
N ALA A 269 4.95 20.82 30.60
CA ALA A 269 3.60 21.18 31.02
C ALA A 269 2.54 20.64 30.04
N PHE A 270 1.36 20.30 30.55
CA PHE A 270 0.22 19.94 29.72
C PHE A 270 -0.25 21.12 28.88
N LYS A 271 -0.62 20.82 27.63
CA LYS A 271 -1.30 21.77 26.75
C LYS A 271 -2.68 21.20 26.44
N SER A 272 -3.73 21.98 26.69
CA SER A 272 -5.11 21.54 26.47
C SER A 272 -5.36 21.07 25.04
N ILE A 273 -4.73 21.74 24.05
CA ILE A 273 -4.86 21.37 22.64
C ILE A 273 -4.30 19.96 22.33
N ASP A 274 -3.27 19.50 23.06
CA ASP A 274 -2.73 18.15 22.89
C ASP A 274 -3.76 17.10 23.29
N ALA A 275 -4.44 17.31 24.43
CA ALA A 275 -5.55 16.45 24.86
C ALA A 275 -6.70 16.47 23.85
N HIS A 276 -7.05 17.63 23.30
CA HIS A 276 -8.14 17.78 22.33
C HIS A 276 -7.88 17.07 20.99
N ASP A 277 -6.70 17.24 20.40
CA ASP A 277 -6.44 16.67 19.07
C ASP A 277 -6.16 15.17 19.18
N ILE A 278 -5.26 14.77 20.09
CA ILE A 278 -4.82 13.38 20.20
C ILE A 278 -5.97 12.46 20.64
N SER A 279 -6.86 12.90 21.54
CA SER A 279 -8.03 12.09 21.92
C SER A 279 -8.99 11.85 20.76
N ARG A 280 -9.17 12.84 19.89
CA ARG A 280 -10.01 12.71 18.67
C ARG A 280 -9.36 11.80 17.65
N ASP A 281 -8.05 11.95 17.43
CA ASP A 281 -7.29 11.07 16.54
C ASP A 281 -7.37 9.62 17.06
N ALA A 282 -7.08 9.41 18.34
CA ALA A 282 -7.15 8.12 19.01
C ALA A 282 -8.55 7.48 18.89
N THR A 283 -9.62 8.25 19.10
CA THR A 283 -11.00 7.77 18.96
C THR A 283 -11.34 7.43 17.51
N THR A 284 -10.86 8.23 16.55
CA THR A 284 -11.05 7.99 15.11
C THR A 284 -10.47 6.64 14.69
N TYR A 285 -9.27 6.32 15.20
CA TYR A 285 -8.56 5.09 14.88
C TYR A 285 -8.82 3.96 15.89
N GLY A 286 -9.85 4.05 16.74
CA GLY A 286 -10.26 2.93 17.61
C GLY A 286 -9.27 2.56 18.73
N VAL A 287 -8.41 3.49 19.17
CA VAL A 287 -7.53 3.29 20.34
C VAL A 287 -8.37 3.07 21.60
N LYS A 288 -8.01 2.09 22.44
CA LYS A 288 -8.78 1.68 23.62
C LYS A 288 -8.75 2.72 24.74
N LYS A 289 -7.57 3.26 25.07
CA LYS A 289 -7.39 4.40 25.99
C LYS A 289 -6.22 5.30 25.60
N PHE A 290 -6.31 6.56 26.02
CA PHE A 290 -5.27 7.58 25.89
C PHE A 290 -4.80 8.05 27.27
N TYR A 291 -3.55 7.75 27.63
CA TYR A 291 -2.94 8.15 28.89
C TYR A 291 -2.27 9.52 28.80
N LEU A 292 -2.59 10.42 29.74
CA LEU A 292 -1.87 11.67 29.96
C LEU A 292 -0.96 11.50 31.18
N ILE A 293 0.35 11.41 30.93
CA ILE A 293 1.34 11.06 31.96
C ILE A 293 2.13 12.28 32.37
N ASN A 294 2.03 12.67 33.64
CA ASN A 294 2.83 13.76 34.20
C ASN A 294 3.03 13.56 35.71
N PRO A 295 4.27 13.64 36.23
CA PRO A 295 4.58 13.40 37.64
C PRO A 295 4.15 14.57 38.54
N VAL A 296 3.89 15.75 37.98
CA VAL A 296 3.48 16.94 38.76
C VAL A 296 1.97 16.90 39.04
N GLU A 297 1.60 16.88 40.32
CA GLU A 297 0.20 16.81 40.77
C GLU A 297 -0.66 17.95 40.24
N GLU A 298 -0.17 19.18 40.28
CA GLU A 298 -0.94 20.34 39.80
C GLU A 298 -1.21 20.30 38.30
N GLN A 299 -0.29 19.71 37.53
CA GLN A 299 -0.49 19.47 36.10
C GLN A 299 -1.61 18.43 35.91
N ARG A 300 -1.60 17.32 36.67
CA ARG A 300 -2.66 16.31 36.63
C ARG A 300 -4.02 16.89 37.03
N ARG A 301 -4.07 17.75 38.06
CA ARG A 301 -5.29 18.45 38.48
C ARG A 301 -5.84 19.38 37.41
N LEU A 302 -4.97 20.08 36.66
CA LEU A 302 -5.37 20.90 35.53
C LEU A 302 -5.96 20.04 34.40
N ALA A 303 -5.31 18.93 34.05
CA ALA A 303 -5.82 17.98 33.07
C ALA A 303 -7.16 17.38 33.50
N GLY A 304 -7.32 17.04 34.78
CA GLY A 304 -8.57 16.52 35.34
C GLY A 304 -9.73 17.48 35.13
N ARG A 305 -9.57 18.76 35.52
CA ARG A 305 -10.61 19.78 35.29
C ARG A 305 -11.01 19.93 33.82
N LEU A 306 -10.05 19.80 32.91
CA LEU A 306 -10.34 19.83 31.46
C LEU A 306 -11.17 18.61 31.05
N VAL A 307 -10.80 17.42 31.51
CA VAL A 307 -11.52 16.18 31.21
C VAL A 307 -12.94 16.21 31.80
N ASP A 308 -13.08 16.58 33.07
CA ASP A 308 -14.37 16.67 33.76
C ASP A 308 -15.32 17.64 33.06
N HIS A 309 -14.81 18.77 32.56
CA HIS A 309 -15.62 19.73 31.80
C HIS A 309 -16.28 19.11 30.55
N TRP A 310 -15.61 18.19 29.87
CA TRP A 310 -16.12 17.55 28.65
C TRP A 310 -16.90 16.26 28.90
N ILE A 311 -16.67 15.56 30.00
CA ILE A 311 -17.36 14.30 30.34
C ILE A 311 -18.61 14.56 31.20
N GLU A 312 -18.54 15.47 32.17
CA GLU A 312 -19.59 15.70 33.17
C GLU A 312 -20.14 17.13 33.15
N GLY A 313 -19.34 18.10 32.68
CA GLY A 313 -19.70 19.52 32.64
C GLY A 313 -20.50 19.97 31.41
N GLU A 314 -20.64 21.29 31.27
CA GLU A 314 -21.36 21.95 30.16
C GLU A 314 -20.82 21.59 28.77
N GLY A 315 -19.55 21.17 28.67
CA GLY A 315 -18.95 20.73 27.40
C GLY A 315 -19.65 19.52 26.79
N ARG A 316 -20.23 18.64 27.63
CA ARG A 316 -20.96 17.45 27.18
C ARG A 316 -22.23 17.80 26.41
N SER A 317 -23.04 18.73 26.92
CA SER A 317 -24.28 19.17 26.27
C SER A 317 -24.02 20.04 25.04
N PHE A 318 -22.84 20.65 24.95
CA PHE A 318 -22.43 21.48 23.81
C PHE A 318 -21.92 20.66 22.61
N ASN A 319 -21.18 19.56 22.84
CA ASN A 319 -20.64 18.74 21.76
C ASN A 319 -20.40 17.27 22.17
N GLU A 320 -21.34 16.40 21.79
CA GLU A 320 -21.30 14.98 22.10
C GLU A 320 -20.07 14.25 21.51
N THR A 321 -19.64 14.62 20.30
CA THR A 321 -18.47 14.01 19.65
C THR A 321 -17.19 14.27 20.44
N LYS A 322 -17.01 15.49 20.96
CA LYS A 322 -15.86 15.82 21.81
C LYS A 322 -15.94 15.09 23.15
N SER A 323 -17.12 15.03 23.76
CA SER A 323 -17.34 14.30 25.01
C SER A 323 -16.92 12.83 24.88
N LYS A 324 -17.33 12.17 23.78
CA LYS A 324 -16.92 10.79 23.47
C LYS A 324 -15.40 10.64 23.36
N ALA A 325 -14.72 11.56 22.70
CA ALA A 325 -13.27 11.52 22.56
C ALA A 325 -12.54 11.70 23.91
N PHE A 326 -13.05 12.59 24.78
CA PHE A 326 -12.47 12.76 26.12
C PHE A 326 -12.71 11.55 27.02
N GLY A 327 -13.76 10.77 26.78
CA GLY A 327 -14.10 9.57 27.55
C GLY A 327 -13.03 8.47 27.55
N ILE A 328 -12.07 8.48 26.62
CA ILE A 328 -10.96 7.52 26.59
C ILE A 328 -9.71 8.02 27.32
N ILE A 329 -9.71 9.26 27.83
CA ILE A 329 -8.55 9.85 28.51
C ILE A 329 -8.43 9.29 29.92
N THR A 330 -7.22 8.92 30.33
CA THR A 330 -6.90 8.57 31.71
C THR A 330 -5.63 9.31 32.13
N ILE A 331 -5.62 9.93 33.30
CA ILE A 331 -4.48 10.72 33.78
C ILE A 331 -3.67 9.87 34.76
N MET A 332 -2.37 9.74 34.53
CA MET A 332 -1.46 8.93 35.33
C MET A 332 -0.23 9.75 35.74
N SER A 333 0.46 9.28 36.79
CA SER A 333 1.69 9.91 37.28
C SER A 333 2.94 9.38 36.57
N THR A 334 2.94 8.10 36.17
CA THR A 334 4.09 7.43 35.53
C THR A 334 3.68 6.54 34.34
N ILE A 335 4.68 6.08 33.58
CA ILE A 335 4.49 5.10 32.49
C ILE A 335 4.14 3.73 33.07
N GLU A 336 4.74 3.38 34.19
CA GLU A 336 4.55 2.11 34.89
C GLU A 336 3.09 1.93 35.34
N GLU A 337 2.45 2.98 35.88
CA GLU A 337 1.02 2.94 36.24
C GLU A 337 0.12 2.67 35.01
N ALA A 338 0.46 3.23 33.85
CA ALA A 338 -0.28 2.97 32.62
C ALA A 338 -0.09 1.52 32.14
N VAL A 339 1.13 0.98 32.26
CA VAL A 339 1.45 -0.42 31.92
C VAL A 339 0.70 -1.38 32.84
N GLU A 340 0.69 -1.14 34.15
CA GLU A 340 -0.04 -1.92 35.14
C GLU A 340 -1.55 -1.92 34.85
N GLN A 341 -2.14 -0.75 34.59
CA GLN A 341 -3.56 -0.69 34.23
C GLN A 341 -3.89 -1.46 32.94
N ILE A 342 -3.03 -1.41 31.92
CA ILE A 342 -3.24 -2.20 30.70
C ILE A 342 -3.13 -3.71 31.01
N GLU A 343 -2.16 -4.12 31.84
CA GLU A 343 -2.02 -5.51 32.26
C GLU A 343 -3.26 -6.00 33.03
N GLU A 344 -3.85 -5.17 33.89
CA GLU A 344 -5.11 -5.46 34.58
C GLU A 344 -6.29 -5.64 33.61
N ILE A 345 -6.38 -4.78 32.58
CA ILE A 345 -7.47 -4.83 31.58
C ILE A 345 -7.32 -6.03 30.64
N GLU A 346 -6.09 -6.31 30.18
CA GLU A 346 -5.83 -7.25 29.09
C GLU A 346 -5.32 -8.61 29.56
N GLY A 347 -4.97 -8.74 30.84
CA GLY A 347 -4.34 -9.93 31.44
C GLY A 347 -2.91 -10.19 30.94
N LYS A 348 -2.30 -9.23 30.25
CA LYS A 348 -0.93 -9.30 29.70
C LYS A 348 -0.28 -7.92 29.69
N LYS A 349 1.02 -7.85 30.00
CA LYS A 349 1.80 -6.61 29.83
C LYS A 349 1.80 -6.15 28.38
N PRO A 350 1.60 -4.84 28.12
CA PRO A 350 1.71 -4.29 26.78
C PRO A 350 3.16 -4.27 26.28
N LYS A 351 3.31 -4.44 24.97
CA LYS A 351 4.53 -4.10 24.26
C LYS A 351 4.67 -2.59 24.13
N ILE A 352 5.81 -2.07 24.57
CA ILE A 352 6.10 -0.64 24.54
C ILE A 352 6.66 -0.24 23.19
N VAL A 353 6.02 0.73 22.56
CA VAL A 353 6.45 1.31 21.29
C VAL A 353 6.82 2.76 21.52
N VAL A 354 8.01 3.18 21.13
CA VAL A 354 8.44 4.59 21.20
C VAL A 354 8.64 5.17 19.81
N THR A 355 8.38 6.46 19.67
CA THR A 355 8.72 7.25 18.48
C THR A 355 9.93 8.12 18.78
N ASP A 356 10.96 8.09 17.94
CA ASP A 356 12.11 9.00 18.05
C ASP A 356 12.47 9.59 16.68
N ALA A 357 12.88 10.86 16.67
CA ALA A 357 13.33 11.54 15.45
C ALA A 357 14.78 11.16 15.06
N ARG A 358 15.58 10.64 15.99
CA ARG A 358 16.99 10.27 15.83
C ARG A 358 17.08 8.84 15.33
N PHE A 359 17.70 8.66 14.17
CA PHE A 359 17.86 7.34 13.53
C PHE A 359 18.71 6.37 14.36
N SER A 360 18.32 5.09 14.39
CA SER A 360 19.13 3.98 14.89
C SER A 360 18.93 2.72 14.01
N ASP A 361 19.92 1.82 14.01
CA ASP A 361 19.92 0.64 13.13
C ASP A 361 18.82 -0.37 13.47
N ASP A 362 18.38 -0.42 14.73
CA ASP A 362 17.39 -1.39 15.25
C ASP A 362 15.92 -0.92 15.10
N MET A 363 15.66 0.11 14.28
CA MET A 363 14.32 0.67 14.13
C MET A 363 13.35 -0.22 13.35
N THR A 364 12.15 -0.36 13.90
CA THR A 364 11.04 -1.11 13.29
C THR A 364 10.28 -0.25 12.28
N GLY A 365 10.07 -0.79 11.07
CA GLY A 365 9.24 -0.16 10.05
C GLY A 365 7.75 -0.26 10.37
N TYR A 366 6.98 0.76 9.98
CA TYR A 366 5.52 0.83 10.20
C TYR A 366 4.77 -0.41 9.72
N ARG A 367 5.11 -0.95 8.55
CA ARG A 367 4.48 -2.18 8.01
C ARG A 367 4.63 -3.38 8.96
N VAL A 368 5.84 -3.59 9.47
CA VAL A 368 6.14 -4.73 10.36
C VAL A 368 5.40 -4.58 11.69
N LEU A 369 5.36 -3.38 12.26
CA LEU A 369 4.63 -3.15 13.51
C LEU A 369 3.11 -3.29 13.31
N ARG A 370 2.59 -2.79 12.18
CA ARG A 370 1.18 -2.93 11.82
C ARG A 370 0.77 -4.39 11.70
N GLU A 371 1.54 -5.22 11.00
CA GLU A 371 1.29 -6.67 10.90
C GLU A 371 1.15 -7.29 12.32
N LYS A 372 2.06 -6.97 13.24
CA LYS A 372 2.02 -7.45 14.64
C LYS A 372 0.81 -6.96 15.43
N ILE A 373 0.42 -5.70 15.27
CA ILE A 373 -0.77 -5.13 15.94
C ILE A 373 -2.04 -5.88 15.49
N PHE A 374 -2.13 -6.17 14.19
CA PHE A 374 -3.31 -6.82 13.60
C PHE A 374 -3.35 -8.34 13.81
N GLU A 375 -2.23 -8.99 14.14
CA GLU A 375 -2.23 -10.36 14.70
C GLU A 375 -2.97 -10.44 16.05
N ASN A 376 -3.07 -9.31 16.76
CA ASN A 376 -3.78 -9.15 18.03
C ASN A 376 -3.38 -10.17 19.12
N THR A 377 -2.12 -10.58 19.17
CA THR A 377 -1.60 -11.57 20.13
C THR A 377 -1.20 -10.95 21.47
N GLU A 378 -0.79 -9.68 21.44
CA GLU A 378 -0.33 -8.87 22.57
C GLU A 378 -0.99 -7.48 22.56
N PRO A 379 -1.19 -6.83 23.73
CA PRO A 379 -1.53 -5.41 23.77
C PRO A 379 -0.31 -4.54 23.48
N PHE A 380 -0.52 -3.33 22.95
CA PHE A 380 0.53 -2.37 22.62
C PHE A 380 0.27 -1.03 23.29
N LEU A 381 1.33 -0.41 23.82
CA LEU A 381 1.31 0.96 24.35
C LEU A 381 2.29 1.83 23.55
N ILE A 382 1.77 2.80 22.79
CA ILE A 382 2.57 3.73 21.99
C ILE A 382 2.82 5.00 22.78
N LEU A 383 4.09 5.32 23.01
CA LEU A 383 4.53 6.49 23.77
C LEU A 383 4.90 7.64 22.85
N PHE A 384 4.21 8.76 23.04
CA PHE A 384 4.50 10.04 22.40
C PHE A 384 5.19 10.97 23.40
N GLY A 385 6.49 11.21 23.17
CA GLY A 385 7.26 12.16 23.97
C GLY A 385 6.91 13.61 23.67
N THR A 386 6.98 14.46 24.70
CA THR A 386 6.86 15.91 24.58
C THR A 386 8.24 16.59 24.63
N GLY A 387 8.28 17.92 24.49
CA GLY A 387 9.55 18.66 24.51
C GLY A 387 10.42 18.34 23.30
N TRP A 388 11.63 17.83 23.53
CA TRP A 388 12.59 17.35 22.52
C TRP A 388 12.64 15.81 22.42
N GLY A 389 11.64 15.12 22.96
CA GLY A 389 11.50 13.66 22.87
C GLY A 389 11.77 12.95 24.20
N LEU A 390 11.58 11.63 24.19
CA LEU A 390 11.78 10.77 25.36
C LEU A 390 13.27 10.60 25.68
N THR A 391 13.55 10.22 26.92
CA THR A 391 14.94 9.91 27.33
C THR A 391 15.48 8.66 26.65
N LEU A 392 16.81 8.57 26.52
CA LEU A 392 17.46 7.38 25.96
C LEU A 392 17.20 6.13 26.80
N GLU A 393 17.01 6.27 28.11
CA GLU A 393 16.65 5.17 29.00
C GLU A 393 15.27 4.60 28.65
N THR A 394 14.26 5.48 28.50
CA THR A 394 12.92 5.08 28.05
C THR A 394 12.94 4.41 26.68
N ILE A 395 13.77 4.92 25.75
CA ILE A 395 13.88 4.35 24.40
C ILE A 395 14.52 2.96 24.43
N LYS A 396 15.58 2.77 25.23
CA LYS A 396 16.25 1.48 25.38
C LYS A 396 15.39 0.43 26.08
N ALA A 397 14.47 0.87 26.93
CA ALA A 397 13.53 -0.02 27.62
C ALA A 397 12.33 -0.44 26.76
N ALA A 398 12.12 0.19 25.60
CA ALA A 398 11.00 -0.12 24.72
C ALA A 398 11.20 -1.43 23.95
N ASP A 399 10.12 -2.18 23.71
CA ASP A 399 10.14 -3.38 22.87
C ASP A 399 10.37 -3.03 21.39
N TYR A 400 9.85 -1.88 20.94
CA TYR A 400 9.98 -1.41 19.56
C TYR A 400 10.28 0.09 19.49
N VAL A 401 11.25 0.46 18.65
CA VAL A 401 11.52 1.86 18.26
C VAL A 401 11.03 2.06 16.83
N LEU A 402 10.02 2.90 16.63
CA LEU A 402 9.50 3.18 15.30
C LEU A 402 10.44 4.06 14.48
N LYS A 403 10.53 3.80 13.18
CA LYS A 403 11.21 4.69 12.24
C LYS A 403 10.68 6.13 12.34
N PRO A 404 11.54 7.15 12.27
CA PRO A 404 11.11 8.54 12.34
C PRO A 404 10.18 8.89 11.18
N ILE A 405 9.24 9.80 11.44
CA ILE A 405 8.52 10.48 10.37
C ILE A 405 9.50 11.47 9.72
N SER A 406 9.62 11.43 8.40
CA SER A 406 10.46 12.35 7.63
C SER A 406 9.76 12.77 6.34
N GLY A 407 9.98 14.02 5.93
CA GLY A 407 9.55 14.56 4.64
C GLY A 407 10.72 14.67 3.64
N TYR A 408 10.48 15.37 2.52
CA TYR A 408 11.50 15.63 1.49
C TYR A 408 12.45 16.80 1.80
N SER A 409 12.21 17.53 2.89
CA SER A 409 13.05 18.66 3.32
C SER A 409 13.87 18.32 4.56
N GLU A 410 14.87 19.15 4.84
CA GLU A 410 15.71 19.02 6.04
C GLU A 410 14.96 19.42 7.33
N PHE A 411 13.78 20.02 7.23
CA PHE A 411 13.00 20.43 8.40
C PHE A 411 12.19 19.25 8.95
N ASN A 412 12.64 18.70 10.08
CA ASN A 412 11.96 17.58 10.76
C ASN A 412 11.66 17.90 12.24
N HIS A 413 10.70 18.81 12.47
CA HIS A 413 10.25 19.20 13.82
C HIS A 413 8.71 19.28 13.88
N LEU A 414 8.07 18.12 13.76
CA LEU A 414 6.62 18.00 13.84
C LEU A 414 6.11 18.28 15.26
N SER A 415 4.90 18.85 15.36
CA SER A 415 4.20 18.88 16.64
C SER A 415 3.82 17.45 17.06
N VAL A 416 3.79 17.18 18.37
CA VAL A 416 3.42 15.85 18.88
C VAL A 416 2.03 15.40 18.42
N ARG A 417 1.09 16.35 18.26
CA ARG A 417 -0.26 16.09 17.74
C ARG A 417 -0.22 15.61 16.28
N SER A 418 0.55 16.30 15.44
CA SER A 418 0.76 15.92 14.05
C SER A 418 1.46 14.55 13.94
N ALA A 419 2.46 14.31 14.79
CA ALA A 419 3.17 13.04 14.83
C ALA A 419 2.22 11.89 15.26
N ALA A 420 1.39 12.10 16.27
CA ALA A 420 0.40 11.13 16.73
C ALA A 420 -0.60 10.78 15.62
N ALA A 421 -1.19 11.78 14.96
CA ALA A 421 -2.10 11.56 13.84
C ALA A 421 -1.46 10.72 12.71
N ILE A 422 -0.24 11.06 12.29
CA ILE A 422 0.47 10.32 11.22
C ILE A 422 0.83 8.89 11.66
N VAL A 423 1.24 8.70 12.91
CA VAL A 423 1.58 7.37 13.45
C VAL A 423 0.34 6.49 13.52
N LEU A 424 -0.78 7.03 14.04
CA LEU A 424 -2.03 6.29 14.14
C LEU A 424 -2.57 5.92 12.77
N ASP A 425 -2.52 6.83 11.79
CA ASP A 425 -2.90 6.53 10.41
C ASP A 425 -2.06 5.39 9.82
N ARG A 426 -0.72 5.52 9.85
CA ARG A 426 0.18 4.51 9.28
C ARG A 426 0.09 3.13 9.95
N LEU A 427 -0.33 3.07 11.22
CA LEU A 427 -0.43 1.83 11.97
C LEU A 427 -1.83 1.23 11.94
N LEU A 428 -2.89 2.04 12.00
CA LEU A 428 -4.25 1.59 12.32
C LEU A 428 -5.27 1.87 11.21
N SER A 429 -4.90 2.56 10.13
CA SER A 429 -5.81 2.78 8.99
C SER A 429 -6.17 1.46 8.30
N CYS A 430 -7.21 1.49 7.46
CA CYS A 430 -7.74 0.30 6.78
C CYS A 430 -6.86 -0.24 5.64
N GLY A 431 -5.67 0.30 5.35
CA GLY A 431 -4.85 -0.23 4.24
C GLY A 431 -4.23 0.77 3.30
N VAL A 432 -4.11 2.03 3.70
CA VAL A 432 -3.39 3.06 2.93
C VAL A 432 -1.98 3.24 3.48
#